data_AF-A0A517VYX2-F1
#
_entry.id   AF-A0A517VYX2-F1
#
_cell.length_a   1.000
_cell.length_b   1.000
_cell.length_c   1.000
_cell.angle_alpha   90.00
_cell.angle_beta   90.00
_cell.angle_gamma   90.00
#
_symmetry.space_group_name_H-M   'P 1'
#
loop_
_entity.id
_entity.type
_entity.pdbx_description
1 polymer ?
#
loop_
_entity_poly.entity_id
_entity_poly.type
_entity_poly.pdbx_seq_one_letter_code
_entity_poly.pdbx_strand_id
1 'polypeptide(L)'
;MTRFFVACVCIIAFFLCDGCRKTTPADSESTLTNPADAEEVALQVVGNLYGFYATYHKKGPTGWEDLKAQVTDVGEKAKKEALDAIAVVQAAGYKMKWGVDLPLMTKEGIKPDDYVIGESPDGRRKLMFSGNVKTTKVEE
;
A
#
# COMPACT_ATOMS: atom_id res chain seq x y z
N MET A 1 -50.49 -24.37 41.74
CA MET A 1 -50.22 -22.97 42.15
C MET A 1 -50.32 -22.08 40.93
N THR A 2 -51.02 -20.98 41.12
CA THR A 2 -51.66 -20.10 40.14
C THR A 2 -50.71 -19.04 39.59
N ARG A 3 -50.99 -18.56 38.37
CA ARG A 3 -50.34 -17.46 37.64
C ARG A 3 -50.61 -16.09 38.30
N PHE A 4 -49.63 -15.19 38.34
CA PHE A 4 -49.77 -13.69 38.34
C PHE A 4 -48.40 -13.10 37.90
N PHE A 5 -48.21 -12.45 36.74
CA PHE A 5 -48.61 -11.10 36.26
C PHE A 5 -47.90 -9.90 36.94
N VAL A 6 -47.10 -9.15 36.14
CA VAL A 6 -47.03 -7.66 36.04
C VAL A 6 -46.34 -6.91 37.21
N ALA A 7 -45.52 -5.85 37.06
CA ALA A 7 -45.06 -4.98 35.98
C ALA A 7 -43.79 -4.22 36.43
N CYS A 8 -42.99 -3.75 35.47
CA CYS A 8 -42.52 -2.37 35.51
C CYS A 8 -42.41 -1.83 34.08
N VAL A 9 -43.24 -0.82 33.84
CA VAL A 9 -43.66 -0.23 32.59
C VAL A 9 -42.99 1.14 32.46
N CYS A 10 -42.46 1.40 31.26
CA CYS A 10 -42.32 2.69 30.56
C CYS A 10 -41.62 3.88 31.22
N ILE A 11 -40.59 4.41 30.53
CA ILE A 11 -40.46 5.82 30.10
C ILE A 11 -39.72 5.81 28.73
N ILE A 12 -40.42 5.87 27.59
CA ILE A 12 -40.65 7.06 26.71
C ILE A 12 -39.35 7.47 25.98
N ALA A 13 -39.11 7.15 24.70
CA ALA A 13 -39.83 7.43 23.45
C ALA A 13 -39.59 8.83 22.85
N PHE A 14 -39.37 8.80 21.53
CA PHE A 14 -39.42 9.88 20.52
C PHE A 14 -38.25 10.85 20.43
N PHE A 15 -37.57 10.84 19.28
CA PHE A 15 -37.70 11.94 18.31
C PHE A 15 -37.45 11.43 16.88
N LEU A 16 -38.47 11.64 16.04
CA LEU A 16 -38.42 11.51 14.59
C LEU A 16 -37.50 12.57 13.98
N CYS A 17 -36.84 12.24 12.87
CA CYS A 17 -36.66 13.18 11.75
C CYS A 17 -36.65 12.40 10.44
N ASP A 18 -37.79 12.50 9.77
CA ASP A 18 -37.97 12.46 8.31
C ASP A 18 -36.92 13.35 7.62
N GLY A 19 -36.31 12.89 6.53
CA GLY A 19 -35.22 13.64 5.90
C GLY A 19 -34.64 13.02 4.64
N CYS A 20 -35.32 13.26 3.53
CA CYS A 20 -34.90 12.99 2.16
C CYS A 20 -33.43 13.37 1.85
N ARG A 21 -32.75 12.50 1.08
CA ARG A 21 -32.02 12.89 -0.13
C ARG A 21 -30.81 13.84 0.02
N LYS A 22 -29.64 13.24 0.22
CA LYS A 22 -28.50 13.32 -0.71
C LYS A 22 -27.39 12.43 -0.14
N THR A 23 -27.18 11.27 -0.74
CA THR A 23 -25.85 10.65 -0.76
C THR A 23 -24.95 11.60 -1.54
N THR A 24 -24.44 12.62 -0.86
CA THR A 24 -23.24 13.33 -1.30
C THR A 24 -22.18 12.24 -1.43
N PRO A 25 -21.49 12.12 -2.58
CA PRO A 25 -20.37 11.20 -2.66
C PRO A 25 -19.40 11.63 -1.58
N ALA A 26 -19.03 10.73 -0.68
CA ALA A 26 -17.81 10.91 0.06
C ALA A 26 -16.72 10.90 -1.00
N ASP A 27 -16.34 12.10 -1.44
CA ASP A 27 -15.09 12.38 -2.11
C ASP A 27 -14.05 11.62 -1.30
N SER A 28 -13.57 10.52 -1.88
CA SER A 28 -12.39 9.82 -1.44
C SER A 28 -11.22 10.71 -1.84
N GLU A 29 -11.17 11.90 -1.27
CA GLU A 29 -10.04 12.80 -1.34
C GLU A 29 -9.01 12.19 -0.42
N SER A 30 -8.14 11.37 -1.01
CA SER A 30 -6.98 10.77 -0.35
C SER A 30 -6.14 11.89 0.26
N THR A 31 -6.40 12.17 1.54
CA THR A 31 -5.72 13.21 2.29
C THR A 31 -4.39 12.62 2.76
N LEU A 32 -3.42 12.53 1.84
CA LEU A 32 -2.02 12.34 2.18
C LEU A 32 -1.54 13.59 2.93
N THR A 33 -1.83 13.63 4.22
CA THR A 33 -1.64 14.83 5.06
C THR A 33 -0.22 14.90 5.65
N ASN A 34 0.64 13.92 5.35
CA ASN A 34 2.03 13.87 5.79
C ASN A 34 2.93 13.33 4.65
N PRO A 35 4.00 14.04 4.25
CA PRO A 35 4.92 13.60 3.21
C PRO A 35 5.56 12.23 3.49
N ALA A 36 5.79 11.91 4.77
CA ALA A 36 6.34 10.61 5.17
C ALA A 36 5.37 9.44 4.87
N ASP A 37 4.08 9.67 5.04
CA ASP A 37 3.04 8.65 4.80
C ASP A 37 2.83 8.46 3.29
N ALA A 38 2.93 9.55 2.51
CA ALA A 38 2.88 9.50 1.05
C ALA A 38 4.04 8.69 0.45
N GLU A 39 5.26 8.90 0.96
CA GLU A 39 6.43 8.14 0.53
C GLU A 39 6.31 6.66 0.89
N GLU A 40 5.84 6.33 2.10
CA GLU A 40 5.66 4.93 2.52
C GLU A 40 4.64 4.18 1.65
N VAL A 41 3.50 4.82 1.36
CA VAL A 41 2.50 4.26 0.44
C VAL A 41 3.09 4.09 -0.96
N ALA A 42 3.82 5.08 -1.47
CA ALA A 42 4.46 5.01 -2.79
C ALA A 42 5.48 3.87 -2.86
N LEU A 43 6.28 3.67 -1.80
CA LEU A 43 7.23 2.57 -1.69
C LEU A 43 6.53 1.22 -1.70
N GLN A 44 5.41 1.07 -0.99
CA GLN A 44 4.64 -0.17 -0.99
C GLN A 44 4.09 -0.50 -2.39
N VAL A 45 3.55 0.50 -3.09
CA VAL A 45 3.08 0.35 -4.48
C VAL A 45 4.24 -0.07 -5.40
N VAL A 46 5.39 0.60 -5.33
CA VAL A 46 6.55 0.29 -6.16
C VAL A 46 7.12 -1.09 -5.85
N GLY A 47 7.20 -1.49 -4.57
CA GLY A 47 7.66 -2.82 -4.18
C GLY A 47 6.75 -3.93 -4.74
N ASN A 48 5.44 -3.73 -4.68
CA ASN A 48 4.48 -4.65 -5.28
C ASN A 48 4.65 -4.74 -6.81
N LEU A 49 4.86 -3.61 -7.50
CA LEU A 49 5.12 -3.60 -8.94
C LEU A 49 6.39 -4.38 -9.28
N TYR A 50 7.48 -4.21 -8.53
CA TYR A 50 8.69 -5.01 -8.67
C TYR A 50 8.40 -6.51 -8.50
N GLY A 51 7.63 -6.88 -7.47
CA GLY A 51 7.22 -8.25 -7.20
C GLY A 51 6.41 -8.86 -8.36
N PHE A 52 5.44 -8.12 -8.89
CA PHE A 52 4.65 -8.54 -10.04
C PHE A 52 5.49 -8.68 -11.31
N TYR A 53 6.34 -7.68 -11.60
CA TYR A 53 7.24 -7.73 -12.76
C TYR A 53 8.10 -8.99 -12.70
N ALA A 54 8.78 -9.20 -11.57
CA ALA A 54 9.68 -10.32 -11.36
C ALA A 54 8.96 -11.67 -11.47
N THR A 55 7.75 -11.77 -10.94
CA THR A 55 6.94 -12.99 -11.00
C THR A 55 6.50 -13.33 -12.41
N TYR A 56 6.07 -12.32 -13.18
CA TYR A 56 5.58 -12.49 -14.54
C TYR A 56 6.72 -12.75 -15.54
N HIS A 57 7.78 -11.95 -15.49
CA HIS A 57 8.90 -12.01 -16.45
C HIS A 57 10.02 -12.98 -16.05
N LYS A 58 9.98 -13.55 -14.83
CA LYS A 58 11.05 -14.40 -14.25
C LYS A 58 12.43 -13.72 -14.17
N LYS A 59 12.42 -12.40 -14.32
CA LYS A 59 13.49 -11.43 -14.15
C LYS A 59 12.80 -10.15 -13.72
N GLY A 60 13.52 -9.24 -13.10
CA GLY A 60 12.96 -7.96 -12.70
C GLY A 60 13.30 -6.85 -13.68
N PRO A 61 12.80 -5.66 -13.38
CA PRO A 61 12.93 -4.52 -14.26
C PRO A 61 14.39 -4.07 -14.32
N THR A 62 14.84 -3.69 -15.50
CA THR A 62 16.16 -3.11 -15.73
C THR A 62 16.21 -1.63 -15.35
N GLY A 63 15.04 -1.00 -15.20
CA GLY A 63 14.91 0.38 -14.76
C GLY A 63 13.44 0.80 -14.64
N TRP A 64 13.22 2.09 -14.41
CA TRP A 64 11.90 2.67 -14.21
C TRP A 64 10.98 2.50 -15.43
N GLU A 65 11.53 2.53 -16.65
CA GLU A 65 10.74 2.40 -17.88
C GLU A 65 10.08 1.03 -18.02
N ASP A 66 10.72 -0.04 -17.55
CA ASP A 66 10.12 -1.38 -17.53
C ASP A 66 8.91 -1.45 -16.59
N LEU A 67 8.96 -0.77 -15.45
CA LEU A 67 7.84 -0.68 -14.51
C LEU A 67 6.70 0.17 -15.05
N LYS A 68 7.03 1.30 -15.70
CA LYS A 68 6.03 2.16 -16.36
C LYS A 68 5.32 1.43 -17.50
N ALA A 69 6.08 0.64 -18.28
CA ALA A 69 5.52 -0.17 -19.35
C ALA A 69 4.58 -1.26 -18.82
N GLN A 70 4.86 -1.86 -17.65
CA GLN A 70 3.98 -2.88 -17.07
C GLN A 70 2.59 -2.35 -16.70
N VAL A 71 2.47 -1.05 -16.39
CA VAL A 71 1.20 -0.44 -15.96
C VAL A 71 0.44 0.22 -17.12
N THR A 72 0.86 0.04 -18.37
CA THR A 72 0.11 0.62 -19.51
C THR A 72 -1.24 -0.04 -19.73
N ASP A 73 -1.36 -1.32 -19.38
CA ASP A 73 -2.50 -2.16 -19.72
C ASP A 73 -3.47 -2.37 -18.53
N VAL A 74 -3.25 -1.67 -17.42
CA VAL A 74 -4.16 -1.67 -16.27
C VAL A 74 -5.19 -0.53 -16.40
N GLY A 75 -6.26 -0.59 -15.61
CA GLY A 75 -7.27 0.47 -15.61
C GLY A 75 -6.68 1.85 -15.30
N GLU A 76 -7.21 2.91 -15.93
CA GLU A 76 -6.68 4.29 -15.85
C GLU A 76 -6.41 4.78 -14.43
N LYS A 77 -7.29 4.46 -13.47
CA LYS A 77 -7.07 4.80 -12.06
C LYS A 77 -5.80 4.15 -11.49
N ALA A 78 -5.66 2.83 -11.65
CA ALA A 78 -4.53 2.07 -11.14
C ALA A 78 -3.21 2.47 -11.84
N LYS A 79 -3.29 2.77 -13.14
CA LYS A 79 -2.16 3.29 -13.92
C LYS A 79 -1.68 4.62 -13.36
N LYS A 80 -2.60 5.56 -13.10
CA LYS A 80 -2.25 6.86 -12.52
C LYS A 80 -1.60 6.69 -11.14
N GLU A 81 -2.21 5.90 -10.26
CA GLU A 81 -1.68 5.64 -8.92
C GLU A 81 -0.27 5.03 -8.96
N ALA A 82 -0.03 4.09 -9.87
CA ALA A 82 1.29 3.48 -10.05
C ALA A 82 2.33 4.47 -10.59
N LEU A 83 1.98 5.28 -11.59
CA LEU A 83 2.89 6.27 -12.16
C LEU A 83 3.23 7.37 -11.14
N ASP A 84 2.26 7.83 -10.36
CA ASP A 84 2.46 8.81 -9.29
C ASP A 84 3.38 8.24 -8.21
N ALA A 85 3.17 6.97 -7.80
CA ALA A 85 4.05 6.30 -6.83
C ALA A 85 5.50 6.15 -7.35
N ILE A 86 5.67 5.75 -8.62
CA ILE A 86 7.00 5.69 -9.26
C ILE A 86 7.67 7.07 -9.22
N ALA A 87 6.95 8.14 -9.54
CA ALA A 87 7.48 9.49 -9.53
C ALA A 87 7.93 9.93 -8.12
N VAL A 88 7.15 9.63 -7.08
CA VAL A 88 7.50 9.93 -5.68
C VAL A 88 8.78 9.20 -5.26
N VAL A 89 8.87 7.89 -5.49
CA VAL A 89 10.05 7.08 -5.10
C VAL A 89 11.29 7.50 -5.89
N GLN A 90 11.13 7.81 -7.18
CA GLN A 90 12.22 8.29 -8.03
C GLN A 90 12.72 9.67 -7.57
N ALA A 91 11.81 10.59 -7.23
CA ALA A 91 12.15 11.92 -6.72
C ALA A 91 12.82 11.86 -5.34
N ALA A 92 12.43 10.91 -4.50
CA ALA A 92 13.07 10.64 -3.21
C ALA A 92 14.48 10.03 -3.34
N GLY A 93 14.93 9.70 -4.56
CA GLY A 93 16.31 9.29 -4.84
C GLY A 93 16.65 7.86 -4.43
N TYR A 94 15.65 6.98 -4.31
CA TYR A 94 15.87 5.59 -3.94
C TYR A 94 16.82 4.88 -4.92
N LYS A 95 17.85 4.23 -4.36
CA LYS A 95 18.75 3.36 -5.11
C LYS A 95 18.13 1.98 -5.23
N MET A 96 17.52 1.73 -6.37
CA MET A 96 16.92 0.43 -6.67
C MET A 96 18.02 -0.56 -7.09
N LYS A 97 18.00 -1.75 -6.50
CA LYS A 97 18.85 -2.87 -6.87
C LYS A 97 17.98 -3.92 -7.54
N TRP A 98 18.22 -4.11 -8.83
CA TRP A 98 17.78 -5.33 -9.49
C TRP A 98 18.93 -6.33 -9.61
N GLY A 99 18.81 -7.44 -8.90
CA GLY A 99 19.76 -8.56 -8.90
C GLY A 99 19.16 -9.81 -8.26
N VAL A 100 17.83 -9.88 -8.17
CA VAL A 100 17.13 -11.01 -7.55
C VAL A 100 17.04 -12.15 -8.55
N ASP A 101 17.83 -13.19 -8.32
CA ASP A 101 17.60 -14.50 -8.91
C ASP A 101 16.56 -15.22 -8.03
N LEU A 102 15.29 -15.21 -8.47
CA LEU A 102 14.18 -15.85 -7.76
C LEU A 102 14.41 -17.36 -7.54
N PRO A 103 14.90 -18.13 -8.54
CA PRO A 103 15.39 -19.48 -8.32
C PRO A 103 16.44 -19.59 -7.21
N LEU A 104 17.45 -18.70 -7.18
CA LEU A 104 18.47 -18.69 -6.14
C LEU A 104 17.88 -18.38 -4.76
N MET A 105 16.99 -17.38 -4.65
CA MET A 105 16.31 -17.08 -3.39
C MET A 105 15.54 -18.29 -2.87
N THR A 106 14.83 -18.99 -3.77
CA THR A 106 14.09 -20.20 -3.43
C THR A 106 15.05 -21.31 -2.97
N LYS A 107 16.16 -21.51 -3.68
CA LYS A 107 17.19 -22.51 -3.37
C LYS A 107 17.87 -22.26 -2.01
N GLU A 108 18.21 -21.00 -1.73
CA GLU A 108 18.88 -20.57 -0.50
C GLU A 108 17.89 -20.33 0.66
N GLY A 109 16.60 -20.55 0.45
CA GLY A 109 15.56 -20.34 1.46
C GLY A 109 15.33 -18.88 1.87
N ILE A 110 15.79 -17.93 1.04
CA ILE A 110 15.60 -16.50 1.27
C ILE A 110 14.14 -16.15 0.96
N LYS A 111 13.43 -15.64 1.98
CA LYS A 111 12.05 -15.20 1.80
C LYS A 111 12.01 -13.90 0.99
N PRO A 112 11.04 -13.73 0.08
CA PRO A 112 10.80 -12.47 -0.61
C PRO A 112 10.70 -11.26 0.35
N ASP A 113 10.10 -11.45 1.52
CA ASP A 113 9.93 -10.41 2.55
C ASP A 113 11.25 -9.92 3.17
N ASP A 114 12.32 -10.71 3.06
CA ASP A 114 13.63 -10.40 3.65
C ASP A 114 14.59 -9.78 2.63
N TYR A 115 14.21 -9.75 1.35
CA TYR A 115 15.05 -9.17 0.31
C TYR A 115 14.78 -7.68 0.11
N VAL A 116 15.83 -6.87 0.21
CA VAL A 116 15.79 -5.42 -0.01
C VAL A 116 16.07 -5.09 -1.47
N ILE A 117 15.11 -4.47 -2.16
CA ILE A 117 15.24 -4.03 -3.56
C ILE A 117 15.48 -2.53 -3.70
N GLY A 118 15.31 -1.75 -2.63
CA GLY A 118 15.51 -0.31 -2.67
C GLY A 118 16.01 0.23 -1.34
N GLU A 119 16.92 1.19 -1.39
CA GLU A 119 17.46 1.87 -0.21
C GLU A 119 17.43 3.38 -0.43
N SER A 120 16.94 4.12 0.56
CA SER A 120 16.91 5.59 0.53
C SER A 120 18.33 6.17 0.50
N PRO A 121 18.52 7.41 0.01
CA PRO A 121 19.85 8.06 -0.02
C PRO A 121 20.56 8.10 1.34
N ASP A 122 19.80 8.20 2.42
CA ASP A 122 20.27 8.24 3.80
C ASP A 122 20.42 6.85 4.46
N GLY A 123 20.09 5.77 3.74
CA GLY A 123 20.17 4.38 4.22
C GLY A 123 19.14 4.01 5.30
N ARG A 124 18.27 4.94 5.73
CA ARG A 124 17.37 4.72 6.86
C ARG A 124 16.14 3.90 6.49
N ARG A 125 15.66 4.00 5.26
CA ARG A 125 14.48 3.27 4.77
C ARG A 125 14.87 2.25 3.72
N LYS A 126 14.37 1.04 3.92
CA LYS A 126 14.59 -0.11 3.02
C LYS A 126 13.25 -0.57 2.48
N LEU A 127 13.17 -0.68 1.16
CA LEU A 127 12.04 -1.24 0.43
C LEU A 127 12.29 -2.73 0.22
N MET A 128 11.41 -3.56 0.79
CA MET A 128 11.45 -5.01 0.62
C MET A 128 10.72 -5.43 -0.66
N PHE A 129 11.09 -6.59 -1.21
CA PHE A 129 10.50 -7.11 -2.45
C PHE A 129 8.99 -7.38 -2.34
N SER A 130 8.45 -7.60 -1.13
CA SER A 130 7.01 -7.75 -0.91
C SER A 130 6.24 -6.44 -0.68
N GLY A 131 6.88 -5.28 -0.90
CA GLY A 131 6.27 -3.98 -0.64
C GLY A 131 6.26 -3.57 0.83
N ASN A 132 6.78 -4.40 1.73
CA ASN A 132 7.01 -3.97 3.11
C ASN A 132 8.13 -2.92 3.16
N VAL A 133 7.96 -1.88 3.98
CA VAL A 133 8.96 -0.85 4.20
C VAL A 133 9.54 -1.03 5.61
N LYS A 134 10.87 -1.14 5.73
CA LYS A 134 11.57 -1.20 7.02
C LYS A 134 12.32 0.10 7.26
N THR A 135 12.10 0.69 8.43
CA THR A 135 12.86 1.85 8.89
C THR A 135 13.85 1.41 9.95
N THR A 136 15.12 1.71 9.73
CA THR A 136 16.19 1.52 10.71
C THR A 136 16.24 2.77 11.60
N LYS A 137 16.13 2.60 12.92
CA LYS A 137 16.37 3.70 13.86
C LYS A 137 17.87 3.99 13.90
N VAL A 138 18.22 5.28 13.96
CA VAL A 138 19.57 5.71 14.31
C VAL A 138 19.77 5.33 15.78
N GLU A 139 20.69 4.42 16.07
CA GLU A 139 21.27 4.37 17.42
C GLU A 139 22.17 5.60 17.52
N GLU A 140 21.73 6.58 18.31
CA GLU A 140 22.54 7.73 18.75
C GLU A 140 23.61 7.30 19.76
#